data_AF-A0A2G5VT66-F1
#
_entry.id   AF-A0A2G5VT66-F1
#
_cell.length_a   1.000
_cell.length_b   1.000
_cell.length_c   1.000
_cell.angle_alpha   90.00
_cell.angle_beta   90.00
_cell.angle_gamma   90.00
#
_symmetry.space_group_name_H-M   'P 1'
#
loop_
_entity.id
_entity.type
_entity.pdbx_description
1 polymer ?
#
loop_
_entity_poly.entity_id
_entity_poly.type
_entity_poly.pdbx_seq_one_letter_code
_entity_poly.pdbx_strand_id
1 'polypeptide(L)'
;MPFPILHTPFVVLSEIISLLEPKEIVTVSFCSKKARRLLKRRHQRREPLGWRLYMIDYGYWARVDIVTPHHSYPVLSAVHISVARYESEHKSIQMNGYKRGFSCDIPVLYFEDRVMGSKMIVDYVTDLFNQDVYGLIMDRNGIWAIEWINNRQEKMLNGLELVENDVYNCYGDAPLNYILRNKGATDYYKLRDKVSDNFRFDGKLGPAIQLSIHSNGHWVTLDNLKNFDFMRIEVEESRLSVSDLHSFLEHWRSGGSRRLAYLQLVFEKDTDFEHFDEELELVEKPNVVDNRLSDEEIANSLDGYSIQRDDGVKATIHFGIRHFVLIVWHPTHGVVFGGAQKNLGAAGLTIVIVRKDLIGKQQAITPAVFSYKEMIANNSLYNTPPTGGIYTTNLVLKWIKSKSGLNAIYELNLKKSGLIYGIIDNSNGFYHCAVDKRYRSIMNVCFRIGGAAGNEDLEAEFLKGAAERNMISLKGHRSVGGIRASLYNAITLEETQVLATWMNEFQKAHSA
;
A
#
# COMPACT_ATOMS: atom_id res chain seq x y z
N MET A 1 29.29 37.97 6.07
CA MET A 1 28.37 38.40 7.15
C MET A 1 27.88 37.17 7.92
N PRO A 2 27.78 37.21 9.26
CA PRO A 2 27.10 36.15 10.00
C PRO A 2 25.61 36.16 9.61
N PHE A 3 25.05 35.01 9.22
CA PHE A 3 23.62 34.87 8.93
C PHE A 3 22.82 35.13 10.22
N PRO A 4 22.11 36.26 10.37
CA PRO A 4 21.49 36.64 11.64
C PRO A 4 20.46 35.60 12.12
N ILE A 5 19.80 34.93 11.18
CA ILE A 5 18.85 33.85 11.45
C ILE A 5 19.48 32.71 12.27
N LEU A 6 20.77 32.39 12.08
CA LEU A 6 21.49 31.34 12.81
C LEU A 6 21.85 31.72 14.27
N HIS A 7 21.43 32.88 14.73
CA HIS A 7 21.57 33.36 16.12
C HIS A 7 20.23 33.39 16.87
N THR A 8 19.12 33.02 16.22
CA THR A 8 17.82 32.91 16.88
C THR A 8 17.77 31.70 17.82
N PRO A 9 16.89 31.69 18.84
CA PRO A 9 16.73 30.57 19.75
C PRO A 9 16.43 29.25 19.03
N PHE A 10 16.88 28.13 19.60
CA PHE A 10 16.75 26.80 18.98
C PHE A 10 15.30 26.45 18.61
N VAL A 11 14.31 26.86 19.41
CA VAL A 11 12.89 26.62 19.14
C VAL A 11 12.44 27.34 17.86
N VAL A 12 12.83 28.59 17.68
CA VAL A 12 12.50 29.39 16.48
C VAL A 12 13.21 28.82 15.24
N LEU A 13 14.50 28.49 15.36
CA LEU A 13 15.23 27.77 14.32
C LEU A 13 14.57 26.45 13.98
N SER A 14 14.07 25.75 15.00
CA SER A 14 13.39 24.48 14.80
C SER A 14 12.10 24.68 14.02
N GLU A 15 11.30 25.69 14.35
CA GLU A 15 10.05 25.96 13.63
C GLU A 15 10.32 26.34 12.16
N ILE A 16 11.26 27.25 11.92
CA ILE A 16 11.63 27.69 10.57
C ILE A 16 12.09 26.51 9.71
N ILE A 17 12.98 25.66 10.24
CA ILE A 17 13.47 24.51 9.46
C ILE A 17 12.35 23.49 9.20
N SER A 18 11.28 23.42 10.00
CA SER A 18 10.13 22.53 9.69
C SER A 18 9.31 23.00 8.50
N LEU A 19 9.39 24.29 8.19
CA LEU A 19 8.66 24.89 7.07
C LEU A 19 9.43 24.75 5.76
N LEU A 20 10.73 24.40 5.81
CA LEU A 20 11.55 24.30 4.61
C LEU A 20 11.24 23.02 3.82
N GLU A 21 11.10 23.19 2.51
CA GLU A 21 11.03 22.08 1.56
C GLU A 21 12.40 21.41 1.36
N PRO A 22 12.45 20.15 0.89
CA PRO A 22 13.71 19.44 0.67
C PRO A 22 14.77 20.22 -0.14
N LYS A 23 14.34 20.90 -1.22
CA LYS A 23 15.24 21.73 -2.05
C LYS A 23 15.80 22.93 -1.30
N GLU A 24 14.98 23.57 -0.45
CA GLU A 24 15.39 24.73 0.35
C GLU A 24 16.37 24.31 1.44
N ILE A 25 16.16 23.15 2.06
CA ILE A 25 17.09 22.56 3.03
C ILE A 25 18.47 22.35 2.39
N VAL A 26 18.51 21.76 1.19
CA VAL A 26 19.77 21.59 0.46
C VAL A 26 20.38 22.94 0.13
N THR A 27 19.63 23.88 -0.45
CA THR A 27 20.14 25.23 -0.77
C THR A 27 20.71 25.95 0.46
N VAL A 28 20.00 25.97 1.60
CA VAL A 28 20.47 26.58 2.85
C VAL A 28 21.73 25.89 3.38
N SER A 29 21.88 24.59 3.16
CA SER A 29 23.09 23.86 3.57
C SER A 29 24.35 24.32 2.82
N PHE A 30 24.23 24.85 1.60
CA PHE A 30 25.34 25.43 0.83
C PHE A 30 25.76 26.82 1.33
N CYS A 31 24.92 27.52 2.10
CA CYS A 31 25.21 28.88 2.58
C CYS A 31 26.35 28.93 3.60
N SER A 32 26.51 27.92 4.47
CA SER A 32 27.65 27.86 5.41
C SER A 32 27.83 26.47 6.05
N LYS A 33 29.07 26.18 6.51
CA LYS A 33 29.36 24.99 7.32
C LYS A 33 28.50 24.91 8.59
N LYS A 34 28.14 26.07 9.19
CA LYS A 34 27.29 26.14 10.39
C LYS A 34 25.84 25.74 10.07
N ALA A 35 25.29 26.24 8.97
CA ALA A 35 23.95 25.91 8.49
C ALA A 35 23.82 24.41 8.18
N ARG A 36 24.77 23.84 7.42
CA ARG A 36 24.79 22.39 7.14
C ARG A 36 24.80 21.54 8.41
N ARG A 37 25.65 21.87 9.38
CA ARG A 37 25.73 21.13 10.66
C ARG A 37 24.42 21.20 11.45
N LEU A 38 23.73 22.34 11.43
CA LEU A 38 22.44 22.53 12.08
C LEU A 38 21.36 21.64 11.45
N LEU A 39 21.24 21.69 10.12
CA LEU A 39 20.26 20.90 9.37
C LEU A 39 20.51 19.40 9.51
N LYS A 40 21.76 18.96 9.33
CA LYS A 40 22.16 17.55 9.50
C LYS A 40 21.80 17.00 10.89
N ARG A 41 22.13 17.74 11.95
CA ARG A 41 21.81 17.33 13.34
C ARG A 41 20.31 17.19 13.58
N ARG A 42 19.49 17.99 12.92
CA ARG A 42 18.02 17.89 13.03
C ARG A 42 17.53 16.59 12.42
N HIS A 43 17.94 16.29 11.19
CA HIS A 43 17.46 15.10 10.47
C HIS A 43 18.02 13.79 11.03
N GLN A 44 19.18 13.83 11.69
CA GLN A 44 19.71 12.67 12.44
C GLN A 44 18.95 12.35 13.74
N ARG A 45 18.17 13.30 14.29
CA ARG A 45 17.52 13.16 15.62
C ARG A 45 16.01 12.88 15.56
N ARG A 46 15.39 12.87 14.38
CA ARG A 46 13.97 12.58 14.21
C ARG A 46 13.76 11.20 13.59
N GLU A 47 12.56 10.65 13.78
CA GLU A 47 12.09 9.50 13.02
C GLU A 47 12.24 9.75 11.50
N PRO A 48 12.50 8.70 10.69
CA PRO A 48 12.67 8.86 9.25
C PRO A 48 11.45 9.54 8.65
N LEU A 49 11.65 10.62 7.89
CA LEU A 49 10.58 11.49 7.38
C LEU A 49 9.62 10.84 6.35
N GLY A 50 9.66 9.52 6.18
CA GLY A 50 8.94 8.81 5.10
C GLY A 50 9.40 9.22 3.69
N TRP A 51 10.43 10.07 3.59
CA TRP A 51 10.98 10.55 2.33
C TRP A 51 11.84 9.47 1.66
N ARG A 52 11.83 9.48 0.33
CA ARG A 52 12.60 8.54 -0.50
C ARG A 52 13.57 9.31 -1.38
N LEU A 53 14.85 8.97 -1.28
CA LEU A 53 15.90 9.60 -2.06
C LEU A 53 16.14 8.81 -3.35
N TYR A 54 16.09 9.50 -4.48
CA TYR A 54 16.34 8.93 -5.79
C TYR A 54 17.61 9.51 -6.40
N MET A 55 18.48 8.63 -6.90
CA MET A 55 19.55 9.02 -7.80
C MET A 55 19.03 8.93 -9.23
N ILE A 56 19.22 9.99 -10.00
CA ILE A 56 18.95 10.03 -11.45
C ILE A 56 20.30 10.26 -12.13
N ASP A 57 20.72 9.37 -13.02
CA ASP A 57 22.00 9.44 -13.72
C ASP A 57 21.80 9.22 -15.22
N TYR A 58 21.87 10.29 -16.01
CA TYR A 58 21.43 10.28 -17.41
C TYR A 58 22.35 11.09 -18.32
N GLY A 59 22.91 10.45 -19.35
CA GLY A 59 23.69 11.10 -20.40
C GLY A 59 24.92 11.86 -19.90
N TYR A 60 24.79 13.15 -19.66
CA TYR A 60 25.88 14.03 -19.20
C TYR A 60 25.58 14.72 -17.87
N TRP A 61 24.50 14.33 -17.18
CA TRP A 61 24.11 14.89 -15.90
C TRP A 61 23.63 13.83 -14.92
N ALA A 62 23.59 14.21 -13.66
CA ALA A 62 22.98 13.45 -12.59
C ALA A 62 22.27 14.40 -11.63
N ARG A 63 21.30 13.87 -10.90
CA ARG A 63 20.52 14.63 -9.92
C ARG A 63 20.07 13.74 -8.79
N VAL A 64 19.89 14.35 -7.63
CA VAL A 64 19.23 13.73 -6.50
C VAL A 64 17.86 14.35 -6.34
N ASP A 65 16.83 13.51 -6.30
CA ASP A 65 15.45 13.88 -6.02
C ASP A 65 15.03 13.33 -4.66
N ILE A 66 14.23 14.09 -3.92
CA ILE A 66 13.60 13.66 -2.68
C ILE A 66 12.09 13.62 -2.89
N VAL A 67 11.54 12.41 -2.84
CA VAL A 67 10.11 12.16 -2.99
C VAL A 67 9.45 12.11 -1.61
N THR A 68 8.44 12.95 -1.46
CA THR A 68 7.54 13.01 -0.30
C THR A 68 6.18 12.40 -0.67
N PRO A 69 5.27 12.16 0.29
CA PRO A 69 3.93 11.67 -0.02
C PRO A 69 3.11 12.53 -0.99
N HIS A 70 3.47 13.81 -1.16
CA HIS A 70 2.70 14.77 -1.96
C HIS A 70 3.43 15.28 -3.21
N HIS A 71 4.77 15.24 -3.22
CA HIS A 71 5.56 15.87 -4.30
C HIS A 71 6.97 15.28 -4.42
N SER A 72 7.55 15.37 -5.61
CA SER A 72 8.96 15.04 -5.90
C SER A 72 9.78 16.32 -6.03
N TYR A 73 10.82 16.47 -5.23
CA TYR A 73 11.66 17.65 -5.22
C TYR A 73 13.05 17.32 -5.78
N PRO A 74 13.47 17.89 -6.92
CA PRO A 74 14.88 17.89 -7.26
C PRO A 74 15.63 18.74 -6.24
N VAL A 75 16.76 18.26 -5.72
CA VAL A 75 17.46 18.96 -4.62
C VAL A 75 18.92 19.30 -4.92
N LEU A 76 19.59 18.55 -5.80
CA LEU A 76 20.99 18.81 -6.15
C LEU A 76 21.34 18.14 -7.48
N SER A 77 22.01 18.88 -8.37
CA SER A 77 22.44 18.36 -9.68
C SER A 77 23.96 18.39 -9.85
N ALA A 78 24.48 17.41 -10.60
CA ALA A 78 25.83 17.37 -11.14
C ALA A 78 25.73 17.35 -12.67
N VAL A 79 26.49 18.21 -13.35
CA VAL A 79 26.45 18.33 -14.81
C VAL A 79 27.87 18.32 -15.35
N HIS A 80 28.09 17.69 -16.50
CA HIS A 80 29.39 17.76 -17.15
C HIS A 80 29.71 19.19 -17.62
N ILE A 81 30.95 19.65 -17.40
CA ILE A 81 31.36 21.05 -17.65
C ILE A 81 31.24 21.49 -19.12
N SER A 82 31.19 20.55 -20.07
CA SER A 82 30.98 20.89 -21.49
C SER A 82 29.65 21.59 -21.75
N VAL A 83 28.62 21.29 -20.94
CA VAL A 83 27.26 21.85 -21.07
C VAL A 83 27.16 23.24 -20.45
N ALA A 84 28.05 23.57 -19.51
CA ALA A 84 28.10 24.88 -18.84
C ALA A 84 28.37 26.05 -19.82
N ARG A 85 28.83 25.78 -21.05
CA ARG A 85 29.05 26.81 -22.07
C ARG A 85 27.75 27.32 -22.72
N TYR A 86 26.64 26.60 -22.57
CA TYR A 86 25.35 26.93 -23.16
C TYR A 86 24.35 27.56 -22.17
N GLU A 87 24.57 27.42 -20.86
CA GLU A 87 23.78 28.11 -19.82
C GLU A 87 24.40 29.48 -19.50
N SER A 88 24.17 30.44 -20.41
CA SER A 88 24.46 31.84 -20.17
C SER A 88 23.48 32.40 -19.14
N GLU A 89 23.95 32.65 -17.90
CA GLU A 89 23.59 33.84 -17.07
C GLU A 89 24.11 33.77 -15.62
N HIS A 90 24.59 32.62 -15.13
CA HIS A 90 24.90 32.48 -13.70
C HIS A 90 26.40 32.57 -13.40
N LYS A 91 26.79 33.48 -12.48
CA LYS A 91 28.18 33.68 -12.06
C LYS A 91 28.75 32.40 -11.43
N SER A 92 29.48 31.63 -12.23
CA SER A 92 30.17 30.44 -11.74
C SER A 92 31.26 30.81 -10.72
N ILE A 93 31.23 30.18 -9.54
CA ILE A 93 32.27 30.34 -8.50
C ILE A 93 33.08 29.05 -8.46
N GLN A 94 34.41 29.16 -8.59
CA GLN A 94 35.32 28.02 -8.50
C GLN A 94 35.60 27.71 -7.02
N MET A 95 35.25 26.50 -6.56
CA MET A 95 35.57 26.03 -5.21
C MET A 95 35.90 24.54 -5.25
N ASN A 96 37.01 24.13 -4.62
CA ASN A 96 37.39 22.72 -4.44
C ASN A 96 37.40 21.88 -5.73
N GLY A 97 37.86 22.43 -6.85
CA GLY A 97 38.05 21.69 -8.11
C GLY A 97 36.81 21.57 -9.03
N TYR A 98 35.66 22.13 -8.66
CA TYR A 98 34.45 22.15 -9.49
C TYR A 98 33.81 23.55 -9.53
N LYS A 99 32.95 23.81 -10.54
CA LYS A 99 32.20 25.07 -10.64
C LYS A 99 30.81 24.89 -10.04
N ARG A 100 30.23 25.98 -9.51
CA ARG A 100 28.87 25.98 -8.97
C ARG A 100 27.99 27.01 -9.67
N GLY A 101 26.73 26.65 -9.88
CA GLY A 101 25.67 27.52 -10.35
C GLY A 101 24.36 27.21 -9.63
N PHE A 102 23.30 27.90 -10.05
CA PHE A 102 21.92 27.60 -9.68
C PHE A 102 21.13 27.43 -10.98
N SER A 103 20.19 26.51 -11.01
CA SER A 103 19.24 26.35 -12.11
C SER A 103 17.93 25.87 -11.51
N CYS A 104 16.80 26.45 -11.92
CA CYS A 104 15.47 26.11 -11.40
C CYS A 104 15.42 26.00 -9.87
N ASP A 105 15.99 26.98 -9.16
CA ASP A 105 16.04 27.06 -7.68
C ASP A 105 16.77 25.94 -6.94
N ILE A 106 17.57 25.13 -7.65
CA ILE A 106 18.44 24.10 -7.06
C ILE A 106 19.91 24.38 -7.32
N PRO A 107 20.82 23.97 -6.41
CA PRO A 107 22.25 24.06 -6.68
C PRO A 107 22.65 23.09 -7.81
N VAL A 108 23.49 23.58 -8.73
CA VAL A 108 24.07 22.79 -9.83
C VAL A 108 25.59 22.83 -9.71
N LEU A 109 26.21 21.64 -9.73
CA LEU A 109 27.64 21.46 -9.62
C LEU A 109 28.19 20.97 -10.96
N TYR A 110 29.21 21.63 -11.51
CA TYR A 110 29.79 21.26 -12.80
C TYR A 110 31.14 20.56 -12.61
N PHE A 111 31.26 19.36 -13.18
CA PHE A 111 32.43 18.49 -13.06
C PHE A 111 33.02 18.12 -14.43
N GLU A 112 34.32 17.88 -14.48
CA GLU A 112 34.97 17.21 -15.61
C GLU A 112 34.72 15.69 -15.58
N ASP A 113 34.87 15.07 -14.40
CA ASP A 113 34.48 13.67 -14.18
C ASP A 113 33.01 13.59 -13.76
N ARG A 114 32.15 13.12 -14.69
CA ARG A 114 30.71 12.92 -14.43
C ARG A 114 30.46 11.99 -13.26
N VAL A 115 31.14 10.83 -13.22
CA VAL A 115 30.91 9.79 -12.22
C VAL A 115 31.28 10.31 -10.83
N MET A 116 32.40 11.02 -10.71
CA MET A 116 32.78 11.71 -9.47
C MET A 116 31.70 12.70 -9.04
N GLY A 117 31.19 13.51 -9.96
CA GLY A 117 30.11 14.46 -9.71
C GLY A 117 28.85 13.81 -9.16
N SER A 118 28.38 12.74 -9.82
CA SER A 118 27.21 11.95 -9.41
C SER A 118 27.38 11.37 -8.00
N LYS A 119 28.55 10.77 -7.71
CA LYS A 119 28.87 10.23 -6.37
C LYS A 119 28.83 11.32 -5.31
N MET A 120 29.44 12.48 -5.59
CA MET A 120 29.51 13.59 -4.65
C MET A 120 28.13 14.16 -4.28
N ILE A 121 27.23 14.33 -5.24
CA ILE A 121 25.90 14.88 -4.94
C ILE A 121 25.06 13.90 -4.11
N VAL A 122 25.15 12.59 -4.41
CA VAL A 122 24.47 11.55 -3.64
C VAL A 122 25.03 11.47 -2.22
N ASP A 123 26.36 11.44 -2.06
CA ASP A 123 27.02 11.47 -0.75
C ASP A 123 26.62 12.70 0.05
N TYR A 124 26.52 13.86 -0.59
CA TYR A 124 26.14 15.09 0.08
C TYR A 124 24.72 15.03 0.64
N VAL A 125 23.75 14.60 -0.18
CA VAL A 125 22.33 14.59 0.19
C VAL A 125 22.04 13.48 1.20
N THR A 126 22.55 12.27 0.97
CA THR A 126 22.41 11.15 1.92
C THR A 126 23.01 11.48 3.29
N ASP A 127 24.17 12.16 3.35
CA ASP A 127 24.79 12.64 4.58
C ASP A 127 23.97 13.73 5.29
N LEU A 128 23.34 14.62 4.53
CA LEU A 128 22.54 15.72 5.06
C LEU A 128 21.24 15.22 5.71
N PHE A 129 20.56 14.27 5.06
CA PHE A 129 19.28 13.73 5.51
C PHE A 129 19.39 12.46 6.34
N ASN A 130 20.57 11.85 6.42
CA ASN A 130 20.81 10.56 7.07
C ASN A 130 19.90 9.46 6.50
N GLN A 131 19.88 9.38 5.17
CA GLN A 131 19.04 8.44 4.41
C GLN A 131 19.87 7.74 3.34
N ASP A 132 19.55 6.47 3.11
CA ASP A 132 20.07 5.67 2.01
C ASP A 132 19.40 6.06 0.69
N VAL A 133 20.01 5.68 -0.43
CA VAL A 133 19.37 5.78 -1.74
C VAL A 133 18.26 4.72 -1.80
N TYR A 134 17.04 5.19 -2.05
CA TYR A 134 15.86 4.33 -2.19
C TYR A 134 15.74 3.78 -3.62
N GLY A 135 15.95 4.61 -4.64
CA GLY A 135 15.83 4.19 -6.03
C GLY A 135 16.85 4.83 -6.96
N LEU A 136 17.12 4.14 -8.07
CA LEU A 136 18.04 4.58 -9.11
C LEU A 136 17.31 4.60 -10.45
N ILE A 137 17.34 5.76 -11.11
CA ILE A 137 16.87 5.98 -12.48
C ILE A 137 18.10 6.26 -13.33
N MET A 138 18.32 5.48 -14.39
CA MET A 138 19.54 5.60 -15.17
C MET A 138 19.35 5.24 -16.64
N ASP A 139 20.24 5.77 -17.48
CA ASP A 139 20.51 5.21 -18.80
C ASP A 139 21.61 4.14 -18.73
N ARG A 140 21.99 3.60 -19.88
CA ARG A 140 23.08 2.62 -20.02
C ARG A 140 24.42 3.11 -19.46
N ASN A 141 24.68 4.41 -19.49
CA ASN A 141 25.92 4.99 -18.97
C ASN A 141 25.94 5.04 -17.45
N GLY A 142 24.79 4.94 -16.78
CA GLY A 142 24.65 4.98 -15.33
C GLY A 142 24.78 3.61 -14.64
N ILE A 143 24.99 2.51 -15.36
CA ILE A 143 25.01 1.14 -14.79
C ILE A 143 26.03 0.96 -13.67
N TRP A 144 27.16 1.68 -13.74
CA TRP A 144 28.17 1.70 -12.66
C TRP A 144 27.58 2.06 -11.29
N ALA A 145 26.47 2.81 -11.26
CA ALA A 145 25.84 3.29 -10.04
C ALA A 145 25.21 2.14 -9.24
N ILE A 146 24.81 1.03 -9.87
CA ILE A 146 24.23 -0.13 -9.17
C ILE A 146 25.24 -0.71 -8.18
N GLU A 147 26.43 -1.09 -8.68
CA GLU A 147 27.48 -1.67 -7.82
C GLU A 147 27.99 -0.65 -6.80
N TRP A 148 28.12 0.61 -7.22
CA TRP A 148 28.58 1.66 -6.32
C TRP A 148 27.61 1.88 -5.16
N ILE A 149 26.30 1.97 -5.40
CA ILE A 149 25.30 2.11 -4.34
C ILE A 149 25.27 0.87 -3.47
N ASN A 150 25.21 -0.33 -4.05
CA ASN A 150 25.16 -1.58 -3.28
C ASN A 150 26.38 -1.78 -2.37
N ASN A 151 27.55 -1.27 -2.75
CA ASN A 151 28.75 -1.30 -1.91
C ASN A 151 28.79 -0.18 -0.86
N ARG A 152 28.00 0.88 -1.06
CA ARG A 152 27.99 2.09 -0.22
C ARG A 152 27.03 1.99 0.97
N GLN A 153 25.91 1.30 0.82
CA GLN A 153 24.85 1.19 1.84
C GLN A 153 24.52 -0.28 2.15
N GLU A 154 24.08 -0.56 3.38
CA GLU A 154 23.71 -1.93 3.79
C GLU A 154 22.40 -2.40 3.16
N LYS A 155 21.45 -1.46 2.95
CA LYS A 155 20.16 -1.75 2.35
C LYS A 155 20.27 -1.78 0.83
N MET A 156 19.73 -2.83 0.23
CA MET A 156 19.55 -2.88 -1.23
C MET A 156 18.65 -1.74 -1.70
N LEU A 157 18.77 -1.38 -2.98
CA LEU A 157 17.82 -0.48 -3.61
C LEU A 157 16.41 -1.05 -3.52
N ASN A 158 15.41 -0.17 -3.46
CA ASN A 158 14.02 -0.55 -3.53
C ASN A 158 13.52 -0.48 -4.98
N GLY A 159 14.03 0.47 -5.78
CA GLY A 159 13.57 0.70 -7.16
C GLY A 159 14.73 0.83 -8.16
N LEU A 160 14.59 0.17 -9.30
CA LEU A 160 15.48 0.32 -10.45
C LEU A 160 14.69 0.72 -11.69
N GLU A 161 15.09 1.79 -12.35
CA GLU A 161 14.50 2.26 -13.61
C GLU A 161 15.58 2.46 -14.68
N LEU A 162 15.44 1.75 -15.80
CA LEU A 162 16.26 1.91 -17.00
C LEU A 162 15.46 2.71 -18.03
N VAL A 163 15.97 3.89 -18.39
CA VAL A 163 15.34 4.80 -19.35
C VAL A 163 16.10 4.82 -20.68
N GLU A 164 15.36 5.02 -21.77
CA GLU A 164 15.94 5.21 -23.11
C GLU A 164 16.75 6.52 -23.18
N ASN A 165 17.87 6.48 -23.92
CA ASN A 165 18.66 7.68 -24.22
C ASN A 165 18.82 7.88 -25.73
N ASP A 166 18.03 8.82 -26.27
CA ASP A 166 18.00 9.16 -27.70
C ASP A 166 19.31 9.77 -28.22
N VAL A 167 20.21 10.22 -27.34
CA VAL A 167 21.47 10.85 -27.72
C VAL A 167 22.51 9.82 -28.18
N TYR A 168 22.39 8.57 -27.76
CA TYR A 168 23.35 7.50 -28.07
C TYR A 168 22.63 6.28 -28.67
N ASN A 169 22.67 6.16 -29.99
CA ASN A 169 22.25 4.98 -30.77
C ASN A 169 23.18 3.76 -30.53
N CYS A 170 23.31 3.31 -29.28
CA CYS A 170 24.13 2.16 -28.92
C CYS A 170 23.27 0.91 -28.67
N TYR A 171 23.01 0.16 -29.76
CA TYR A 171 22.45 -1.18 -29.71
C TYR A 171 23.34 -2.09 -28.84
N GLY A 172 22.83 -2.54 -27.70
CA GLY A 172 23.59 -3.45 -26.82
C GLY A 172 22.72 -4.15 -25.79
N ASP A 173 22.67 -5.46 -25.82
CA ASP A 173 21.83 -6.23 -24.89
C ASP A 173 22.47 -6.39 -23.50
N ALA A 174 23.79 -6.20 -23.42
CA ALA A 174 24.59 -6.39 -22.19
C ALA A 174 24.12 -5.52 -21.00
N PRO A 175 23.86 -4.21 -21.19
CA PRO A 175 23.27 -3.34 -20.18
C PRO A 175 22.01 -3.90 -19.51
N LEU A 176 21.01 -4.30 -20.30
CA LEU A 176 19.77 -4.84 -19.75
C LEU A 176 20.00 -6.20 -19.08
N ASN A 177 20.75 -7.10 -19.73
CA ASN A 177 21.07 -8.41 -19.17
C ASN A 177 21.77 -8.28 -17.81
N TYR A 178 22.66 -7.30 -17.64
CA TYR A 178 23.30 -7.01 -16.37
C TYR A 178 22.28 -6.59 -15.30
N ILE A 179 21.39 -5.64 -15.62
CA ILE A 179 20.34 -5.16 -14.69
C ILE A 179 19.41 -6.29 -14.26
N LEU A 180 18.97 -7.12 -15.21
CA LEU A 180 18.07 -8.25 -14.94
C LEU A 180 18.74 -9.35 -14.09
N ARG A 181 20.05 -9.55 -14.21
CA ARG A 181 20.79 -10.51 -13.39
C ARG A 181 21.26 -9.93 -12.06
N ASN A 182 21.26 -8.61 -11.93
CA ASN A 182 21.67 -7.96 -10.70
C ASN A 182 20.55 -8.07 -9.65
N LYS A 183 20.88 -8.68 -8.52
CA LYS A 183 19.99 -8.75 -7.36
C LYS A 183 19.95 -7.35 -6.76
N GLY A 184 18.82 -6.65 -6.79
CA GLY A 184 18.91 -5.25 -6.37
C GLY A 184 17.68 -4.46 -6.04
N ALA A 185 16.45 -4.84 -6.45
CA ALA A 185 15.26 -4.06 -6.10
C ALA A 185 14.16 -4.92 -5.46
N THR A 186 13.65 -4.46 -4.31
CA THR A 186 12.56 -5.14 -3.59
C THR A 186 11.17 -4.63 -3.95
N ASP A 187 11.08 -3.40 -4.44
CA ASP A 187 9.79 -2.75 -4.73
C ASP A 187 9.52 -2.83 -6.23
N TYR A 188 10.36 -2.24 -7.09
CA TYR A 188 10.04 -2.22 -8.52
C TYR A 188 11.23 -2.25 -9.48
N TYR A 189 10.95 -2.76 -10.68
CA TYR A 189 11.77 -2.67 -11.88
C TYR A 189 10.96 -1.98 -12.98
N LYS A 190 11.50 -0.92 -13.58
CA LYS A 190 10.91 -0.22 -14.74
C LYS A 190 11.89 -0.20 -15.88
N LEU A 191 11.53 -0.77 -17.02
CA LEU A 191 12.40 -0.93 -18.17
C LEU A 191 11.76 -0.24 -19.37
N ARG A 192 12.46 0.75 -19.94
CA ARG A 192 11.98 1.54 -21.09
C ARG A 192 12.97 1.60 -22.25
N ASP A 193 14.08 0.91 -22.15
CA ASP A 193 15.18 0.97 -23.11
C ASP A 193 15.04 -0.12 -24.19
N LYS A 194 15.56 0.15 -25.39
CA LYS A 194 15.44 -0.73 -26.55
C LYS A 194 16.42 -1.89 -26.49
N VAL A 195 15.99 -3.10 -26.85
CA VAL A 195 16.87 -4.26 -26.98
C VAL A 195 16.87 -4.80 -28.40
N SER A 196 17.85 -5.63 -28.73
CA SER A 196 17.84 -6.32 -30.02
C SER A 196 16.68 -7.31 -30.08
N ASP A 197 16.12 -7.54 -31.27
CA ASP A 197 15.07 -8.55 -31.51
C ASP A 197 15.46 -9.96 -31.03
N ASN A 198 16.77 -10.25 -31.03
CA ASN A 198 17.34 -11.53 -30.63
C ASN A 198 17.65 -11.62 -29.13
N PHE A 199 17.42 -10.55 -28.36
CA PHE A 199 17.65 -10.56 -26.93
C PHE A 199 16.80 -11.63 -26.25
N ARG A 200 17.42 -12.42 -25.38
CA ARG A 200 16.75 -13.43 -24.55
C ARG A 200 17.31 -13.35 -23.14
N PHE A 201 16.44 -13.60 -22.17
CA PHE A 201 16.80 -13.69 -20.77
C PHE A 201 16.47 -15.08 -20.23
N ASP A 202 17.44 -15.75 -19.65
CA ASP A 202 17.30 -17.10 -19.07
C ASP A 202 17.43 -17.10 -17.53
N GLY A 203 17.56 -15.91 -16.92
CA GLY A 203 17.73 -15.76 -15.49
C GLY A 203 16.42 -15.79 -14.71
N LYS A 204 16.55 -15.71 -13.38
CA LYS A 204 15.42 -15.49 -12.47
C LYS A 204 15.38 -14.03 -12.07
N LEU A 205 14.17 -13.47 -11.94
CA LEU A 205 13.95 -12.09 -11.57
C LEU A 205 12.91 -12.01 -10.43
N GLY A 206 13.16 -11.12 -9.48
CA GLY A 206 12.42 -11.04 -8.22
C GLY A 206 13.09 -11.81 -7.07
N PRO A 207 12.50 -11.80 -5.86
CA PRO A 207 11.18 -11.26 -5.52
C PRO A 207 11.13 -9.72 -5.50
N ALA A 208 10.13 -9.12 -6.15
CA ALA A 208 9.79 -7.70 -5.96
C ALA A 208 8.28 -7.46 -6.01
N ILE A 209 7.82 -6.21 -5.85
CA ILE A 209 6.39 -5.86 -5.96
C ILE A 209 6.01 -5.75 -7.44
N GLN A 210 6.73 -4.96 -8.24
CA GLN A 210 6.33 -4.61 -9.60
C GLN A 210 7.46 -4.78 -10.63
N LEU A 211 7.10 -5.30 -11.80
CA LEU A 211 7.89 -5.25 -13.03
C LEU A 211 7.06 -4.55 -14.11
N SER A 212 7.59 -3.48 -14.69
CA SER A 212 6.99 -2.81 -15.84
C SER A 212 7.99 -2.70 -16.98
N ILE A 213 7.61 -3.21 -18.15
CA ILE A 213 8.38 -3.17 -19.39
C ILE A 213 7.55 -2.35 -20.39
N HIS A 214 7.95 -1.11 -20.64
CA HIS A 214 7.19 -0.16 -21.48
C HIS A 214 7.73 -0.05 -22.92
N SER A 215 8.72 -0.86 -23.29
CA SER A 215 9.19 -0.98 -24.67
C SER A 215 9.91 -2.31 -24.87
N ASN A 216 9.78 -2.90 -26.06
CA ASN A 216 10.45 -4.12 -26.49
C ASN A 216 10.29 -5.31 -25.53
N GLY A 217 9.10 -5.55 -24.98
CA GLY A 217 8.82 -6.72 -24.13
C GLY A 217 8.81 -8.06 -24.86
N HIS A 218 9.13 -8.07 -26.17
CA HIS A 218 9.14 -9.23 -27.05
C HIS A 218 10.07 -10.37 -26.58
N TRP A 219 11.02 -10.10 -25.69
CA TRP A 219 11.95 -11.09 -25.15
C TRP A 219 11.37 -11.89 -23.97
N VAL A 220 10.26 -11.44 -23.38
CA VAL A 220 9.59 -12.14 -22.28
C VAL A 220 8.90 -13.38 -22.83
N THR A 221 9.45 -14.55 -22.49
CA THR A 221 8.89 -15.84 -22.89
C THR A 221 7.93 -16.40 -21.83
N LEU A 222 7.19 -17.46 -22.18
CA LEU A 222 6.37 -18.23 -21.24
C LEU A 222 7.18 -18.68 -20.02
N ASP A 223 8.40 -19.19 -20.24
CA ASP A 223 9.29 -19.62 -19.18
C ASP A 223 9.72 -18.46 -18.28
N ASN A 224 9.92 -17.26 -18.84
CA ASN A 224 10.17 -16.09 -18.03
C ASN A 224 8.97 -15.76 -17.13
N LEU A 225 7.76 -15.70 -17.69
CA LEU A 225 6.55 -15.42 -16.90
C LEU A 225 6.30 -16.43 -15.78
N LYS A 226 6.54 -17.72 -16.02
CA LYS A 226 6.41 -18.77 -15.00
C LYS A 226 7.46 -18.65 -13.87
N ASN A 227 8.62 -18.07 -14.16
CA ASN A 227 9.74 -17.96 -13.22
C ASN A 227 9.85 -16.59 -12.52
N PHE A 228 9.19 -15.56 -13.03
CA PHE A 228 9.17 -14.22 -12.44
C PHE A 228 8.41 -14.21 -11.11
N ASP A 229 9.05 -13.67 -10.07
CA ASP A 229 8.47 -13.59 -8.72
C ASP A 229 8.03 -12.15 -8.36
N PHE A 230 6.91 -11.73 -8.94
CA PHE A 230 6.36 -10.38 -8.77
C PHE A 230 4.90 -10.41 -8.37
N MET A 231 4.44 -9.33 -7.74
CA MET A 231 3.00 -9.13 -7.48
C MET A 231 2.31 -8.47 -8.67
N ARG A 232 3.00 -7.60 -9.40
CA ARG A 232 2.48 -6.90 -10.57
C ARG A 232 3.47 -7.03 -11.72
N ILE A 233 3.00 -7.46 -12.88
CA ILE A 233 3.79 -7.56 -14.11
C ILE A 233 3.03 -6.84 -15.22
N GLU A 234 3.70 -5.91 -15.88
CA GLU A 234 3.21 -5.18 -17.05
C GLU A 234 4.24 -5.31 -18.16
N VAL A 235 3.82 -5.81 -19.32
CA VAL A 235 4.69 -6.00 -20.48
C VAL A 235 4.04 -5.42 -21.72
N GLU A 236 4.69 -4.42 -22.31
CA GLU A 236 4.34 -3.86 -23.61
C GLU A 236 5.12 -4.54 -24.74
N GLU A 237 4.53 -4.57 -25.95
CA GLU A 237 5.11 -5.22 -27.13
C GLU A 237 5.43 -6.71 -26.92
N SER A 238 4.55 -7.42 -26.21
CA SER A 238 4.66 -8.86 -26.01
C SER A 238 4.49 -9.63 -27.34
N ARG A 239 5.30 -10.68 -27.51
CA ARG A 239 5.19 -11.68 -28.60
C ARG A 239 4.65 -13.04 -28.13
N LEU A 240 4.15 -13.11 -26.90
CA LEU A 240 3.52 -14.34 -26.38
C LEU A 240 2.29 -14.69 -27.21
N SER A 241 2.19 -15.97 -27.58
CA SER A 241 1.05 -16.50 -28.32
C SER A 241 -0.12 -16.80 -27.38
N VAL A 242 -1.31 -16.98 -27.94
CA VAL A 242 -2.49 -17.45 -27.18
C VAL A 242 -2.22 -18.80 -26.50
N SER A 243 -1.50 -19.71 -27.15
CA SER A 243 -1.07 -20.99 -26.57
C SER A 243 -0.15 -20.81 -25.35
N ASP A 244 0.73 -19.81 -25.37
CA ASP A 244 1.54 -19.47 -24.20
C ASP A 244 0.67 -18.99 -23.03
N LEU A 245 -0.38 -18.21 -23.31
CA LEU A 245 -1.32 -17.75 -22.28
C LEU A 245 -2.09 -18.93 -21.67
N HIS A 246 -2.59 -19.88 -22.47
CA HIS A 246 -3.20 -21.11 -21.95
C HIS A 246 -2.22 -21.85 -21.03
N SER A 247 -1.00 -22.09 -21.51
CA SER A 247 0.05 -22.78 -20.76
C SER A 247 0.45 -22.04 -19.47
N PHE A 248 0.34 -20.71 -19.46
CA PHE A 248 0.55 -19.89 -18.27
C PHE A 248 -0.63 -20.01 -17.29
N LEU A 249 -1.87 -19.99 -17.79
CA LEU A 249 -3.07 -20.15 -16.97
C LEU A 249 -3.14 -21.53 -16.33
N GLU A 250 -2.74 -22.61 -17.02
CA GLU A 250 -2.60 -23.95 -16.43
C GLU A 250 -1.55 -23.98 -15.32
N HIS A 251 -0.40 -23.34 -15.55
CA HIS A 251 0.63 -23.19 -14.53
C HIS A 251 0.11 -22.43 -13.31
N TRP A 252 -0.63 -21.33 -13.54
CA TRP A 252 -1.23 -20.56 -12.46
C TRP A 252 -2.30 -21.39 -11.71
N ARG A 253 -3.21 -22.08 -12.42
CA ARG A 253 -4.27 -22.93 -11.86
C ARG A 253 -3.71 -24.05 -10.97
N SER A 254 -2.60 -24.65 -11.36
CA SER A 254 -1.90 -25.68 -10.58
C SER A 254 -1.11 -25.14 -9.37
N GLY A 255 -1.22 -23.84 -9.06
CA GLY A 255 -0.58 -23.23 -7.88
C GLY A 255 0.74 -22.51 -8.16
N GLY A 256 1.06 -22.28 -9.44
CA GLY A 256 2.19 -21.46 -9.90
C GLY A 256 1.99 -19.96 -9.66
N SER A 257 3.06 -19.18 -9.87
CA SER A 257 3.11 -17.71 -9.72
C SER A 257 2.33 -17.17 -8.50
N ARG A 258 2.57 -17.74 -7.31
CA ARG A 258 1.70 -17.56 -6.13
C ARG A 258 1.52 -16.12 -5.66
N ARG A 259 2.50 -15.26 -5.90
CA ARG A 259 2.48 -13.84 -5.48
C ARG A 259 1.80 -12.93 -6.48
N LEU A 260 1.58 -13.39 -7.72
CA LEU A 260 1.02 -12.58 -8.80
C LEU A 260 -0.40 -12.13 -8.45
N ALA A 261 -0.59 -10.82 -8.34
CA ALA A 261 -1.86 -10.14 -8.13
C ALA A 261 -2.38 -9.51 -9.43
N TYR A 262 -1.48 -9.11 -10.33
CA TYR A 262 -1.83 -8.45 -11.58
C TYR A 262 -0.83 -8.79 -12.69
N LEU A 263 -1.32 -9.22 -13.85
CA LEU A 263 -0.54 -9.36 -15.07
C LEU A 263 -1.25 -8.61 -16.20
N GLN A 264 -0.52 -7.74 -16.88
CA GLN A 264 -0.96 -7.08 -18.10
C GLN A 264 0.06 -7.32 -19.21
N LEU A 265 -0.45 -7.72 -20.36
CA LEU A 265 0.30 -7.86 -21.60
C LEU A 265 -0.36 -6.96 -22.65
N VAL A 266 0.44 -6.15 -23.32
CA VAL A 266 0.04 -5.42 -24.53
C VAL A 266 0.83 -6.04 -25.69
N PHE A 267 0.12 -6.57 -26.68
CA PHE A 267 0.73 -7.32 -27.78
C PHE A 267 1.29 -6.38 -28.86
N GLU A 268 2.43 -6.75 -29.42
CA GLU A 268 3.05 -6.03 -30.54
C GLU A 268 2.12 -6.00 -31.77
N LYS A 269 1.37 -7.08 -31.98
CA LYS A 269 0.44 -7.25 -33.10
C LYS A 269 -0.95 -7.61 -32.59
N ASP A 270 -1.93 -7.42 -33.45
CA ASP A 270 -3.29 -7.92 -33.22
C ASP A 270 -3.23 -9.43 -32.98
N THR A 271 -3.87 -9.85 -31.90
CA THR A 271 -3.88 -11.23 -31.41
C THR A 271 -5.30 -11.74 -31.52
N ASP A 272 -5.43 -12.90 -32.15
CA ASP A 272 -6.70 -13.58 -32.31
C ASP A 272 -7.00 -14.45 -31.09
N PHE A 273 -8.08 -14.14 -30.40
CA PHE A 273 -8.57 -14.85 -29.22
C PHE A 273 -9.80 -15.71 -29.54
N GLU A 274 -10.06 -16.03 -30.82
CA GLU A 274 -11.12 -16.96 -31.21
C GLU A 274 -11.07 -18.25 -30.37
N HIS A 275 -12.20 -18.59 -29.75
CA HIS A 275 -12.40 -19.75 -28.86
C HIS A 275 -11.58 -19.78 -27.57
N PHE A 276 -10.83 -18.72 -27.24
CA PHE A 276 -10.03 -18.68 -26.00
C PHE A 276 -10.89 -18.85 -24.74
N ASP A 277 -12.12 -18.36 -24.77
CA ASP A 277 -13.07 -18.41 -23.66
C ASP A 277 -13.76 -19.76 -23.47
N GLU A 278 -13.87 -20.59 -24.52
CA GLU A 278 -14.50 -21.90 -24.45
C GLU A 278 -13.76 -22.86 -23.51
N GLU A 279 -12.45 -22.66 -23.35
CA GLU A 279 -11.58 -23.47 -22.48
C GLU A 279 -11.41 -22.88 -21.08
N LEU A 280 -11.97 -21.68 -20.83
CA LEU A 280 -11.97 -21.10 -19.50
C LEU A 280 -13.05 -21.81 -18.67
N GLU A 281 -12.64 -22.72 -17.79
CA GLU A 281 -13.53 -23.20 -16.70
C GLU A 281 -14.01 -22.01 -15.84
N LEU A 282 -15.21 -21.48 -16.16
CA LEU A 282 -15.75 -20.26 -15.57
C LEU A 282 -16.34 -20.51 -14.18
N VAL A 283 -16.14 -19.55 -13.28
CA VAL A 283 -16.75 -19.51 -11.94
C VAL A 283 -17.48 -18.19 -11.70
N GLU A 284 -18.44 -18.15 -10.77
CA GLU A 284 -19.12 -16.89 -10.43
C GLU A 284 -18.14 -15.82 -9.91
N LYS A 285 -18.32 -14.58 -10.38
CA LYS A 285 -17.57 -13.39 -9.94
C LYS A 285 -17.62 -13.28 -8.40
N PRO A 286 -16.48 -13.08 -7.72
CA PRO A 286 -16.49 -12.88 -6.27
C PRO A 286 -17.22 -11.58 -5.90
N ASN A 287 -18.13 -11.64 -4.92
CA ASN A 287 -18.75 -10.46 -4.28
C ASN A 287 -17.82 -9.74 -3.28
N VAL A 288 -16.50 -9.85 -3.45
CA VAL A 288 -15.54 -9.33 -2.47
C VAL A 288 -15.18 -7.89 -2.83
N VAL A 289 -15.79 -6.96 -2.11
CA VAL A 289 -15.45 -5.53 -2.11
C VAL A 289 -14.17 -5.35 -1.27
N ASP A 290 -13.07 -4.96 -1.91
CA ASP A 290 -11.87 -4.47 -1.21
C ASP A 290 -11.49 -3.08 -1.74
N ASN A 291 -11.74 -2.05 -0.93
CA ASN A 291 -11.52 -0.63 -1.22
C ASN A 291 -10.03 -0.23 -1.29
N ARG A 292 -9.10 -1.14 -1.60
CA ARG A 292 -7.65 -0.88 -1.58
C ARG A 292 -6.97 -0.89 -2.93
N LEU A 293 -7.69 -1.11 -4.02
CA LEU A 293 -7.15 -1.03 -5.37
C LEU A 293 -7.97 -0.09 -6.24
N SER A 294 -7.31 0.84 -6.93
CA SER A 294 -7.83 1.52 -8.13
C SER A 294 -8.24 0.53 -9.22
N ASP A 295 -7.84 -0.73 -9.09
CA ASP A 295 -8.23 -1.83 -9.98
C ASP A 295 -9.72 -2.23 -9.83
N GLU A 296 -10.44 -1.77 -8.80
CA GLU A 296 -11.89 -2.01 -8.63
C GLU A 296 -12.73 -1.27 -9.69
N GLU A 297 -12.33 -0.05 -10.08
CA GLU A 297 -12.95 0.68 -11.19
C GLU A 297 -12.69 -0.01 -12.53
N ILE A 298 -11.52 -0.63 -12.70
CA ILE A 298 -11.14 -1.38 -13.90
C ILE A 298 -11.88 -2.73 -13.92
N ALA A 299 -11.85 -3.53 -12.86
CA ALA A 299 -12.49 -4.84 -12.83
C ALA A 299 -14.03 -4.79 -12.90
N ASN A 300 -14.66 -3.76 -12.34
CA ASN A 300 -16.11 -3.58 -12.43
C ASN A 300 -16.58 -2.96 -13.75
N SER A 301 -15.68 -2.29 -14.50
CA SER A 301 -15.98 -1.79 -15.85
C SER A 301 -15.66 -2.79 -16.95
N LEU A 302 -14.88 -3.83 -16.66
CA LEU A 302 -14.50 -4.87 -17.62
C LEU A 302 -15.42 -6.10 -17.51
N ASP A 303 -16.09 -6.46 -18.60
CA ASP A 303 -16.81 -7.74 -18.77
C ASP A 303 -15.81 -8.90 -18.89
N GLY A 304 -15.14 -9.24 -17.78
CA GLY A 304 -14.12 -10.29 -17.72
C GLY A 304 -14.64 -11.68 -17.31
N TYR A 305 -13.90 -12.70 -17.75
CA TYR A 305 -14.10 -14.12 -17.43
C TYR A 305 -13.47 -14.47 -16.08
N SER A 306 -14.21 -15.15 -15.20
CA SER A 306 -13.71 -15.52 -13.87
C SER A 306 -13.21 -16.96 -13.84
N ILE A 307 -12.00 -17.17 -13.35
CA ILE A 307 -11.37 -18.49 -13.20
C ILE A 307 -10.95 -18.75 -11.75
N GLN A 308 -10.64 -20.00 -11.41
CA GLN A 308 -10.20 -20.40 -10.09
C GLN A 308 -8.95 -21.27 -10.14
N ARG A 309 -8.08 -21.09 -9.15
CA ARG A 309 -6.89 -21.91 -8.87
C ARG A 309 -7.23 -23.07 -7.95
N ASP A 310 -6.45 -24.15 -7.97
CA ASP A 310 -6.67 -25.37 -7.17
C ASP A 310 -6.75 -25.12 -5.66
N ASP A 311 -6.10 -24.06 -5.16
CA ASP A 311 -6.15 -23.68 -3.75
C ASP A 311 -7.37 -22.81 -3.38
N GLY A 312 -8.25 -22.53 -4.34
CA GLY A 312 -9.49 -21.78 -4.20
C GLY A 312 -9.37 -20.29 -4.52
N VAL A 313 -8.16 -19.76 -4.79
CA VAL A 313 -7.97 -18.36 -5.17
C VAL A 313 -8.62 -18.09 -6.52
N LYS A 314 -9.40 -17.01 -6.62
CA LYS A 314 -10.08 -16.61 -7.85
C LYS A 314 -9.27 -15.56 -8.60
N ALA A 315 -9.48 -15.49 -9.91
CA ALA A 315 -8.97 -14.41 -10.74
C ALA A 315 -9.99 -14.01 -11.81
N THR A 316 -9.91 -12.77 -12.27
CA THR A 316 -10.67 -12.26 -13.42
C THR A 316 -9.70 -12.04 -14.57
N ILE A 317 -10.06 -12.53 -15.75
CA ILE A 317 -9.34 -12.36 -17.00
C ILE A 317 -10.14 -11.42 -17.90
N HIS A 318 -9.44 -10.49 -18.55
CA HIS A 318 -9.98 -9.67 -19.62
C HIS A 318 -8.97 -9.62 -20.77
N PHE A 319 -9.44 -9.77 -22.00
CA PHE A 319 -8.59 -9.71 -23.19
C PHE A 319 -9.32 -9.04 -24.34
N GLY A 320 -8.56 -8.60 -25.33
CA GLY A 320 -9.06 -8.03 -26.57
C GLY A 320 -7.94 -8.03 -27.59
N ILE A 321 -8.17 -7.37 -28.74
CA ILE A 321 -7.31 -7.46 -29.93
C ILE A 321 -5.82 -7.26 -29.62
N ARG A 322 -5.47 -6.38 -28.67
CA ARG A 322 -4.06 -6.07 -28.34
C ARG A 322 -3.71 -6.14 -26.88
N HIS A 323 -4.57 -6.70 -26.02
CA HIS A 323 -4.29 -6.76 -24.59
C HIS A 323 -4.79 -8.04 -23.95
N PHE A 324 -4.10 -8.45 -22.90
CA PHE A 324 -4.52 -9.49 -21.97
C PHE A 324 -4.25 -9.00 -20.55
N VAL A 325 -5.22 -9.19 -19.66
CA VAL A 325 -5.15 -8.77 -18.26
C VAL A 325 -5.65 -9.92 -17.40
N LEU A 326 -4.88 -10.27 -16.36
CA LEU A 326 -5.26 -11.20 -15.30
C LEU A 326 -5.15 -10.48 -13.96
N ILE A 327 -6.27 -10.41 -13.24
CA ILE A 327 -6.39 -9.81 -11.90
C ILE A 327 -6.67 -10.93 -10.91
N VAL A 328 -5.79 -11.15 -9.94
CA VAL A 328 -5.90 -12.23 -8.96
C VAL A 328 -6.42 -11.68 -7.63
N TRP A 329 -7.53 -12.26 -7.17
CA TRP A 329 -8.21 -11.88 -5.94
C TRP A 329 -7.62 -12.62 -4.75
N HIS A 330 -6.44 -12.17 -4.32
CA HIS A 330 -5.79 -12.74 -3.14
C HIS A 330 -6.63 -12.51 -1.87
N PRO A 331 -6.67 -13.48 -0.94
CA PRO A 331 -7.18 -13.23 0.39
C PRO A 331 -6.38 -12.10 1.03
N THR A 332 -7.07 -11.01 1.37
CA THR A 332 -6.48 -9.74 1.83
C THR A 332 -5.99 -9.81 3.28
N HIS A 333 -6.32 -10.90 3.98
CA HIS A 333 -5.99 -11.10 5.39
C HIS A 333 -5.18 -12.40 5.58
N GLY A 334 -4.10 -12.31 6.36
CA GLY A 334 -3.34 -13.48 6.79
C GLY A 334 -4.07 -14.29 7.88
N VAL A 335 -4.65 -13.60 8.86
CA VAL A 335 -5.42 -14.22 9.95
C VAL A 335 -6.63 -13.34 10.26
N VAL A 336 -7.81 -13.94 10.36
CA VAL A 336 -9.05 -13.32 10.86
C VAL A 336 -9.54 -14.11 12.05
N PHE A 337 -9.86 -13.47 13.17
CA PHE A 337 -10.35 -14.17 14.35
C PHE A 337 -11.41 -13.36 15.10
N GLY A 338 -12.23 -14.07 15.87
CA GLY A 338 -13.25 -13.44 16.70
C GLY A 338 -13.83 -14.39 17.74
N GLY A 339 -14.02 -13.89 18.96
CA GLY A 339 -14.80 -14.59 19.98
C GLY A 339 -16.28 -14.65 19.58
N ALA A 340 -16.91 -15.81 19.76
CA ALA A 340 -18.27 -16.03 19.30
C ALA A 340 -19.32 -15.16 20.01
N GLN A 341 -19.07 -14.76 21.26
CA GLN A 341 -20.01 -14.05 22.16
C GLN A 341 -20.53 -12.68 21.71
N LYS A 342 -20.08 -12.17 20.56
CA LYS A 342 -20.56 -10.90 20.01
C LYS A 342 -21.62 -11.13 18.96
N ASN A 343 -21.22 -11.73 17.83
CA ASN A 343 -22.08 -11.86 16.65
C ASN A 343 -22.38 -13.31 16.24
N LEU A 344 -21.76 -14.31 16.88
CA LEU A 344 -21.72 -15.69 16.38
C LEU A 344 -22.09 -16.74 17.42
N GLY A 345 -22.65 -16.36 18.57
CA GLY A 345 -23.14 -17.30 19.58
C GLY A 345 -22.72 -16.92 21.00
N ALA A 346 -22.43 -17.93 21.81
CA ALA A 346 -22.11 -17.78 23.23
C ALA A 346 -20.60 -17.60 23.48
N ALA A 347 -20.24 -17.17 24.69
CA ALA A 347 -18.85 -17.10 25.13
C ALA A 347 -18.21 -18.47 25.31
N GLY A 348 -16.88 -18.53 25.18
CA GLY A 348 -16.09 -19.75 25.34
C GLY A 348 -15.62 -20.40 24.04
N LEU A 349 -15.94 -19.80 22.87
CA LEU A 349 -15.41 -20.22 21.57
C LEU A 349 -14.78 -19.04 20.85
N THR A 350 -13.65 -19.27 20.19
CA THR A 350 -13.03 -18.32 19.24
C THR A 350 -12.89 -19.00 17.89
N ILE A 351 -13.38 -18.33 16.84
CA ILE A 351 -13.20 -18.76 15.46
C ILE A 351 -11.94 -18.10 14.94
N VAL A 352 -11.10 -18.88 14.26
CA VAL A 352 -9.87 -18.39 13.62
C VAL A 352 -9.85 -18.91 12.18
N ILE A 353 -9.68 -18.00 11.22
CA ILE A 353 -9.45 -18.27 9.81
C ILE A 353 -8.00 -17.88 9.53
N VAL A 354 -7.16 -18.85 9.19
CA VAL A 354 -5.71 -18.66 8.99
C VAL A 354 -5.36 -19.02 7.55
N ARG A 355 -4.61 -18.13 6.88
CA ARG A 355 -4.10 -18.36 5.52
C ARG A 355 -3.04 -19.47 5.54
N LYS A 356 -3.13 -20.40 4.60
CA LYS A 356 -2.39 -21.68 4.66
C LYS A 356 -0.86 -21.52 4.69
N ASP A 357 -0.33 -20.51 4.01
CA ASP A 357 1.11 -20.20 3.95
C ASP A 357 1.71 -19.76 5.29
N LEU A 358 0.88 -19.30 6.24
CA LEU A 358 1.31 -18.92 7.58
C LEU A 358 1.38 -20.10 8.57
N ILE A 359 0.83 -21.25 8.19
CA ILE A 359 0.81 -22.45 9.04
C ILE A 359 2.21 -23.09 9.06
N GLY A 360 2.64 -23.56 10.24
CA GLY A 360 3.95 -24.21 10.39
C GLY A 360 5.11 -23.23 10.57
N LYS A 361 4.82 -21.92 10.67
CA LYS A 361 5.79 -20.84 10.91
C LYS A 361 5.88 -20.42 12.38
N GLN A 362 5.36 -21.24 13.30
CA GLN A 362 5.48 -20.99 14.74
C GLN A 362 6.94 -21.06 15.22
N GLN A 363 7.22 -20.45 16.38
CA GLN A 363 8.54 -20.57 17.00
C GLN A 363 8.78 -22.02 17.44
N ALA A 364 10.05 -22.44 17.48
CA ALA A 364 10.41 -23.80 17.88
C ALA A 364 9.95 -24.15 19.31
N ILE A 365 9.80 -23.14 20.18
CA ILE A 365 9.36 -23.29 21.58
C ILE A 365 7.83 -23.28 21.75
N THR A 366 7.05 -23.06 20.69
CA THR A 366 5.59 -22.90 20.81
C THR A 366 4.93 -24.20 21.28
N PRO A 367 4.19 -24.19 22.41
CA PRO A 367 3.44 -25.36 22.87
C PRO A 367 2.41 -25.83 21.83
N ALA A 368 2.17 -27.14 21.75
CA ALA A 368 1.27 -27.73 20.77
C ALA A 368 -0.16 -27.14 20.79
N VAL A 369 -0.68 -26.80 21.98
CA VAL A 369 -2.01 -26.18 22.14
C VAL A 369 -2.11 -24.76 21.54
N PHE A 370 -0.98 -24.10 21.28
CA PHE A 370 -0.92 -22.78 20.62
C PHE A 370 -0.45 -22.86 19.16
N SER A 371 -0.26 -24.07 18.64
CA SER A 371 0.19 -24.29 17.27
C SER A 371 -1.01 -24.46 16.33
N TYR A 372 -1.18 -23.53 15.38
CA TYR A 372 -2.17 -23.70 14.30
C TYR A 372 -1.90 -24.94 13.44
N LYS A 373 -0.63 -25.35 13.31
CA LYS A 373 -0.27 -26.58 12.61
C LYS A 373 -0.90 -27.80 13.30
N GLU A 374 -0.80 -27.87 14.62
CA GLU A 374 -1.37 -28.99 15.39
C GLU A 374 -2.89 -28.93 15.40
N MET A 375 -3.49 -27.74 15.54
CA MET A 375 -4.95 -27.58 15.46
C MET A 375 -5.50 -28.07 14.12
N ILE A 376 -4.88 -27.71 13.00
CA ILE A 376 -5.33 -28.11 11.66
C ILE A 376 -5.10 -29.59 11.41
N ALA A 377 -3.93 -30.13 11.81
CA ALA A 377 -3.64 -31.56 11.68
C ALA A 377 -4.66 -32.45 12.41
N ASN A 378 -5.30 -31.92 13.45
CA ASN A 378 -6.30 -32.61 14.26
C ASN A 378 -7.73 -32.09 14.02
N ASN A 379 -8.00 -31.32 12.96
CA ASN A 379 -9.33 -30.76 12.67
C ASN A 379 -9.97 -30.00 13.84
N SER A 380 -9.16 -29.25 14.59
CA SER A 380 -9.53 -28.54 15.83
C SER A 380 -10.00 -29.47 16.98
N LEU A 381 -9.60 -30.74 16.95
CA LEU A 381 -9.89 -31.77 17.95
C LEU A 381 -8.61 -32.25 18.66
N TYR A 382 -7.59 -31.40 18.75
CA TYR A 382 -6.33 -31.73 19.44
C TYR A 382 -6.56 -32.06 20.93
N ASN A 383 -7.50 -31.37 21.57
CA ASN A 383 -8.01 -31.64 22.91
C ASN A 383 -9.54 -31.48 22.93
N THR A 384 -10.16 -31.64 24.11
CA THR A 384 -11.62 -31.52 24.26
C THR A 384 -12.12 -30.14 23.81
N PRO A 385 -12.90 -30.05 22.72
CA PRO A 385 -13.38 -28.76 22.22
C PRO A 385 -14.62 -28.30 23.01
N PRO A 386 -14.97 -27.00 22.97
CA PRO A 386 -16.18 -26.47 23.59
C PRO A 386 -17.42 -26.83 22.74
N THR A 387 -17.84 -28.09 22.82
CA THR A 387 -18.90 -28.68 21.97
C THR A 387 -20.20 -27.87 21.96
N GLY A 388 -20.64 -27.38 23.12
CA GLY A 388 -21.81 -26.51 23.23
C GLY A 388 -21.64 -25.19 22.47
N GLY A 389 -20.48 -24.53 22.60
CA GLY A 389 -20.17 -23.30 21.86
C GLY A 389 -20.15 -23.53 20.35
N ILE A 390 -19.52 -24.62 19.90
CA ILE A 390 -19.46 -25.01 18.47
C ILE A 390 -20.87 -25.25 17.92
N TYR A 391 -21.70 -25.99 18.66
CA TYR A 391 -23.08 -26.27 18.26
C TYR A 391 -23.91 -24.99 18.13
N THR A 392 -23.88 -24.11 19.14
CA THR A 392 -24.60 -22.82 19.10
C THR A 392 -24.13 -21.97 17.92
N THR A 393 -22.83 -21.85 17.68
CA THR A 393 -22.29 -21.10 16.54
C THR A 393 -22.76 -21.69 15.21
N ASN A 394 -22.80 -23.02 15.08
CA ASN A 394 -23.34 -23.66 13.87
C ASN A 394 -24.81 -23.28 13.63
N LEU A 395 -25.65 -23.25 14.66
CA LEU A 395 -27.04 -22.80 14.54
C LEU A 395 -27.14 -21.33 14.10
N VAL A 396 -26.32 -20.44 14.67
CA VAL A 396 -26.27 -19.03 14.27
C VAL A 396 -25.85 -18.88 12.81
N LEU A 397 -24.84 -19.64 12.36
CA LEU A 397 -24.39 -19.62 10.96
C LEU A 397 -25.50 -20.11 9.99
N LYS A 398 -26.26 -21.14 10.38
CA LYS A 398 -27.44 -21.59 9.61
C LYS A 398 -28.52 -20.52 9.54
N TRP A 399 -28.78 -19.83 10.65
CA TRP A 399 -29.72 -18.72 10.70
C TRP A 399 -29.28 -17.56 9.79
N ILE A 400 -28.00 -17.16 9.81
CA ILE A 400 -27.45 -16.15 8.89
C ILE A 400 -27.69 -16.55 7.42
N LYS A 401 -27.41 -17.82 7.08
CA LYS A 401 -27.68 -18.33 5.72
C LYS A 401 -29.17 -18.26 5.35
N SER A 402 -30.07 -18.58 6.28
CA SER A 402 -31.52 -18.46 6.03
C SER A 402 -32.02 -17.02 5.87
N LYS A 403 -31.23 -16.02 6.29
CA LYS A 403 -31.51 -14.60 6.10
C LYS A 403 -30.91 -14.05 4.80
N SER A 404 -30.70 -14.90 3.78
CA SER A 404 -30.05 -14.55 2.51
C SER A 404 -28.57 -14.15 2.64
N GLY A 405 -27.90 -14.59 3.71
CA GLY A 405 -26.45 -14.44 3.87
C GLY A 405 -26.00 -13.07 4.38
N LEU A 406 -24.70 -12.80 4.24
CA LEU A 406 -24.03 -11.67 4.90
C LEU A 406 -24.45 -10.29 4.34
N ASN A 407 -24.74 -10.18 3.05
CA ASN A 407 -25.14 -8.89 2.45
C ASN A 407 -26.47 -8.39 3.04
N ALA A 408 -27.46 -9.26 3.19
CA ALA A 408 -28.73 -8.90 3.81
C ALA A 408 -28.57 -8.49 5.29
N ILE A 409 -27.71 -9.19 6.03
CA ILE A 409 -27.37 -8.83 7.42
C ILE A 409 -26.65 -7.47 7.47
N TYR A 410 -25.74 -7.20 6.54
CA TYR A 410 -25.03 -5.93 6.44
C TYR A 410 -25.99 -4.76 6.19
N GLU A 411 -26.88 -4.87 5.20
CA GLU A 411 -27.90 -3.86 4.90
C GLU A 411 -28.84 -3.61 6.09
N LEU A 412 -29.23 -4.66 6.80
CA LEU A 412 -30.03 -4.52 8.03
C LEU A 412 -29.27 -3.76 9.12
N ASN A 413 -27.98 -4.05 9.31
CA ASN A 413 -27.14 -3.36 10.30
C ASN A 413 -26.89 -1.89 9.92
N LEU A 414 -26.78 -1.57 8.62
CA LEU A 414 -26.75 -0.18 8.14
C LEU A 414 -28.03 0.57 8.49
N LYS A 415 -29.21 -0.04 8.24
CA LYS A 415 -30.50 0.58 8.61
C LYS A 415 -30.62 0.83 10.11
N LYS A 416 -30.27 -0.16 10.95
CA LYS A 416 -30.31 -0.03 12.41
C LYS A 416 -29.38 1.08 12.92
N SER A 417 -28.11 1.05 12.51
CA SER A 417 -27.14 2.02 12.99
C SER A 417 -27.43 3.43 12.45
N GLY A 418 -27.86 3.54 11.19
CA GLY A 418 -28.29 4.79 10.57
C GLY A 418 -29.46 5.45 11.31
N LEU A 419 -30.44 4.67 11.78
CA LEU A 419 -31.56 5.18 12.57
C LEU A 419 -31.09 5.91 13.85
N ILE A 420 -30.18 5.29 14.61
CA ILE A 420 -29.67 5.87 15.86
C ILE A 420 -28.73 7.05 15.58
N TYR A 421 -27.81 6.92 14.62
CA TYR A 421 -26.92 8.02 14.24
C TYR A 421 -27.67 9.22 13.67
N GLY A 422 -28.78 9.00 12.95
CA GLY A 422 -29.66 10.06 12.47
C GLY A 422 -30.24 10.89 13.61
N ILE A 423 -30.66 10.25 14.72
CA ILE A 423 -31.14 10.98 15.90
C ILE A 423 -29.99 11.77 16.55
N ILE A 424 -28.81 11.13 16.72
CA ILE A 424 -27.64 11.79 17.31
C ILE A 424 -27.28 13.06 16.52
N ASP A 425 -27.17 12.94 15.21
CA ASP A 425 -26.74 14.03 14.34
C ASP A 425 -27.75 15.18 14.27
N ASN A 426 -29.05 14.90 14.41
CA ASN A 426 -30.13 15.89 14.38
C ASN A 426 -30.54 16.41 15.78
N SER A 427 -29.82 16.01 16.83
CA SER A 427 -30.17 16.35 18.22
C SER A 427 -29.75 17.75 18.67
N ASN A 428 -29.24 18.60 17.77
CA ASN A 428 -28.64 19.90 18.09
C ASN A 428 -27.60 19.83 19.23
N GLY A 429 -26.82 18.74 19.24
CA GLY A 429 -25.76 18.50 20.24
C GLY A 429 -26.22 17.91 21.56
N PHE A 430 -27.52 17.65 21.77
CA PHE A 430 -28.01 17.00 22.98
C PHE A 430 -27.44 15.58 23.13
N TYR A 431 -27.45 14.80 22.05
CA TYR A 431 -26.70 13.56 21.92
C TYR A 431 -25.40 13.82 21.17
N HIS A 432 -24.28 13.33 21.72
CA HIS A 432 -22.97 13.56 21.11
C HIS A 432 -22.20 12.25 20.92
N CYS A 433 -21.81 11.96 19.68
CA CYS A 433 -20.87 10.89 19.37
C CYS A 433 -19.51 11.50 19.01
N ALA A 434 -18.49 11.21 19.82
CA ALA A 434 -17.13 11.72 19.62
C ALA A 434 -16.39 11.09 18.42
N VAL A 435 -16.96 10.06 17.80
CA VAL A 435 -16.37 9.37 16.65
C VAL A 435 -16.75 10.10 15.36
N ASP A 436 -15.74 10.49 14.58
CA ASP A 436 -15.89 11.04 13.21
C ASP A 436 -16.81 10.12 12.38
N LYS A 437 -17.72 10.73 11.61
CA LYS A 437 -18.76 10.02 10.84
C LYS A 437 -18.20 8.88 9.99
N ARG A 438 -17.00 9.04 9.41
CA ARG A 438 -16.36 8.04 8.54
C ARG A 438 -15.89 6.79 9.28
N TYR A 439 -15.73 6.85 10.60
CA TYR A 439 -15.24 5.75 11.43
C TYR A 439 -16.29 5.18 12.39
N ARG A 440 -17.54 5.62 12.25
CA ARG A 440 -18.65 5.18 13.11
C ARG A 440 -18.94 3.70 12.91
N SER A 441 -19.10 2.99 14.03
CA SER A 441 -19.37 1.56 14.01
C SER A 441 -20.83 1.29 13.70
N ILE A 442 -21.09 0.39 12.75
CA ILE A 442 -22.44 -0.14 12.49
C ILE A 442 -22.90 -1.16 13.56
N MET A 443 -22.00 -1.54 14.48
CA MET A 443 -22.26 -2.55 15.52
C MET A 443 -22.40 -1.95 16.91
N ASN A 444 -21.59 -0.95 17.27
CA ASN A 444 -21.57 -0.38 18.61
C ASN A 444 -21.66 1.15 18.54
N VAL A 445 -22.86 1.67 18.71
CA VAL A 445 -23.14 3.11 18.70
C VAL A 445 -22.90 3.66 20.09
N CYS A 446 -21.84 4.45 20.26
CA CYS A 446 -21.48 5.08 21.53
C CYS A 446 -21.78 6.58 21.49
N PHE A 447 -22.44 7.11 22.51
CA PHE A 447 -22.77 8.52 22.60
C PHE A 447 -22.89 9.00 24.05
N ARG A 448 -22.72 10.31 24.24
CA ARG A 448 -22.92 11.06 25.48
C ARG A 448 -24.25 11.81 25.41
N ILE A 449 -24.84 12.12 26.56
CA ILE A 449 -26.07 12.92 26.67
C ILE A 449 -25.76 14.23 27.38
N GLY A 450 -26.28 15.36 26.91
CA GLY A 450 -26.00 16.68 27.48
C GLY A 450 -24.76 17.36 26.91
N GLY A 451 -24.42 17.10 25.66
CA GLY A 451 -23.27 17.69 24.98
C GLY A 451 -22.00 16.83 24.96
N ALA A 452 -20.90 17.40 24.47
CA ALA A 452 -19.67 16.65 24.20
C ALA A 452 -19.01 16.04 25.44
N ALA A 453 -19.07 16.73 26.59
CA ALA A 453 -18.58 16.22 27.86
C ALA A 453 -19.51 15.15 28.47
N GLY A 454 -20.79 15.14 28.07
CA GLY A 454 -21.85 14.38 28.71
C GLY A 454 -22.23 14.90 30.10
N ASN A 455 -23.41 14.53 30.55
CA ASN A 455 -23.96 14.81 31.87
C ASN A 455 -24.37 13.47 32.49
N GLU A 456 -23.71 13.09 33.58
CA GLU A 456 -23.90 11.77 34.21
C GLU A 456 -25.30 11.59 34.80
N ASP A 457 -25.94 12.65 35.28
CA ASP A 457 -27.30 12.60 35.82
C ASP A 457 -28.32 12.32 34.71
N LEU A 458 -28.19 13.01 33.56
CA LEU A 458 -29.02 12.75 32.38
C LEU A 458 -28.78 11.34 31.82
N GLU A 459 -27.54 10.86 31.82
CA GLU A 459 -27.21 9.50 31.39
C GLU A 459 -27.81 8.45 32.33
N ALA A 460 -27.78 8.69 33.65
CA ALA A 460 -28.40 7.81 34.63
C ALA A 460 -29.93 7.77 34.48
N GLU A 461 -30.56 8.93 34.26
CA GLU A 461 -32.00 9.02 34.02
C GLU A 461 -32.40 8.31 32.71
N PHE A 462 -31.64 8.54 31.63
CA PHE A 462 -31.85 7.85 30.35
C PHE A 462 -31.80 6.33 30.51
N LEU A 463 -30.80 5.82 31.24
CA LEU A 463 -30.64 4.39 31.49
C LEU A 463 -31.78 3.82 32.34
N LYS A 464 -32.26 4.58 33.33
CA LYS A 464 -33.41 4.17 34.14
C LYS A 464 -34.68 4.06 33.29
N GLY A 465 -35.00 5.10 32.52
CA GLY A 465 -36.17 5.08 31.64
C GLY A 465 -36.07 4.03 30.52
N ALA A 466 -34.86 3.70 30.08
CA ALA A 466 -34.62 2.59 29.17
C ALA A 466 -34.88 1.22 29.82
N ALA A 467 -34.43 1.04 31.07
CA ALA A 467 -34.67 -0.20 31.82
C ALA A 467 -36.15 -0.44 32.11
N GLU A 468 -36.92 0.62 32.39
CA GLU A 468 -38.39 0.55 32.54
C GLU A 468 -39.10 0.11 31.24
N ARG A 469 -38.44 0.28 30.08
CA ARG A 469 -38.88 -0.18 28.76
C ARG A 469 -38.26 -1.53 28.36
N ASN A 470 -37.68 -2.26 29.32
CA ASN A 470 -36.98 -3.54 29.12
C ASN A 470 -35.77 -3.48 28.18
N MET A 471 -35.20 -2.30 27.95
CA MET A 471 -33.93 -2.16 27.24
C MET A 471 -32.77 -2.29 28.23
N ILE A 472 -32.00 -3.37 28.11
CA ILE A 472 -30.89 -3.69 29.02
C ILE A 472 -29.53 -3.43 28.37
N SER A 473 -28.49 -3.36 29.20
CA SER A 473 -27.08 -3.31 28.76
C SER A 473 -26.69 -2.10 27.89
N LEU A 474 -27.41 -0.98 28.02
CA LEU A 474 -27.09 0.28 27.31
C LEU A 474 -26.02 1.13 28.00
N LYS A 475 -25.62 0.80 29.24
CA LYS A 475 -24.58 1.56 29.94
C LYS A 475 -23.25 1.46 29.19
N GLY A 476 -22.65 2.61 28.90
CA GLY A 476 -21.36 2.72 28.24
C GLY A 476 -20.23 2.08 29.06
N HIS A 477 -19.11 1.80 28.39
CA HIS A 477 -17.97 1.19 29.06
C HIS A 477 -17.37 2.17 30.08
N ARG A 478 -16.99 1.67 31.27
CA ARG A 478 -16.48 2.47 32.40
C ARG A 478 -15.33 3.43 32.07
N SER A 479 -14.53 3.13 31.04
CA SER A 479 -13.40 3.98 30.64
C SER A 479 -13.80 5.19 29.79
N VAL A 480 -15.04 5.21 29.29
CA VAL A 480 -15.57 6.27 28.42
C VAL A 480 -16.82 6.91 29.03
N GLY A 481 -17.59 6.15 29.82
CA GLY A 481 -18.91 6.55 30.30
C GLY A 481 -19.97 6.50 29.19
N GLY A 482 -21.12 7.11 29.45
CA GLY A 482 -22.14 7.37 28.43
C GLY A 482 -23.05 6.20 28.16
N ILE A 483 -23.61 6.21 26.96
CA ILE A 483 -24.51 5.18 26.44
C ILE A 483 -23.81 4.43 25.31
N ARG A 484 -24.01 3.11 25.28
CA ARG A 484 -23.57 2.24 24.19
C ARG A 484 -24.69 1.31 23.75
N ALA A 485 -25.24 1.57 22.57
CA ALA A 485 -26.18 0.67 21.91
C ALA A 485 -25.42 -0.34 21.03
N SER A 486 -25.46 -1.62 21.42
CA SER A 486 -24.83 -2.71 20.65
C SER A 486 -25.87 -3.34 19.72
N LEU A 487 -25.77 -3.08 18.42
CA LEU A 487 -26.75 -3.44 17.38
C LEU A 487 -26.32 -4.69 16.61
N TYR A 488 -25.84 -5.72 17.32
CA TYR A 488 -25.38 -6.99 16.73
C TYR A 488 -26.44 -7.64 15.83
N ASN A 489 -26.03 -8.66 15.05
CA ASN A 489 -26.87 -9.28 14.02
C ASN A 489 -28.24 -9.75 14.54
N ALA A 490 -28.31 -10.23 15.79
CA ALA A 490 -29.53 -10.74 16.39
C ALA A 490 -30.52 -9.63 16.82
N ILE A 491 -30.06 -8.39 17.00
CA ILE A 491 -30.93 -7.25 17.33
C ILE A 491 -31.74 -6.88 16.09
N THR A 492 -33.06 -6.80 16.21
CA THR A 492 -33.95 -6.51 15.09
C THR A 492 -34.06 -5.00 14.83
N LEU A 493 -34.63 -4.64 13.67
CA LEU A 493 -34.89 -3.23 13.36
C LEU A 493 -35.97 -2.67 14.28
N GLU A 494 -36.96 -3.48 14.64
CA GLU A 494 -38.05 -3.14 15.53
C GLU A 494 -37.53 -2.84 16.96
N GLU A 495 -36.65 -3.68 17.49
CA GLU A 495 -35.98 -3.42 18.78
C GLU A 495 -35.15 -2.13 18.74
N THR A 496 -34.49 -1.87 17.62
CA THR A 496 -33.74 -0.62 17.42
C THR A 496 -34.68 0.60 17.36
N GLN A 497 -35.88 0.43 16.80
CA GLN A 497 -36.91 1.47 16.73
C GLN A 497 -37.45 1.83 18.12
N VAL A 498 -37.55 0.87 19.04
CA VAL A 498 -37.94 1.15 20.44
C VAL A 498 -36.93 2.09 21.10
N LEU A 499 -35.62 1.85 20.91
CA LEU A 499 -34.58 2.75 21.41
C LEU A 499 -34.66 4.14 20.75
N ALA A 500 -34.85 4.18 19.44
CA ALA A 500 -34.99 5.42 18.68
C ALA A 500 -36.16 6.28 19.19
N THR A 501 -37.32 5.66 19.45
CA THR A 501 -38.48 6.33 20.04
C THR A 501 -38.14 6.88 21.42
N TRP A 502 -37.51 6.08 22.29
CA TRP A 502 -37.09 6.55 23.61
C TRP A 502 -36.11 7.73 23.55
N MET A 503 -35.14 7.70 22.63
CA MET A 503 -34.20 8.81 22.46
C MET A 503 -34.91 10.13 22.11
N ASN A 504 -35.92 10.08 21.23
CA ASN A 504 -36.69 11.27 20.88
C ASN A 504 -37.57 11.76 22.05
N GLU A 505 -38.25 10.84 22.76
CA GLU A 505 -39.04 11.16 23.96
C GLU A 505 -38.19 11.82 25.04
N PHE A 506 -37.03 11.21 25.35
CA PHE A 506 -36.12 11.69 26.37
C PHE A 506 -35.55 13.07 26.05
N GLN A 507 -35.15 13.30 24.80
CA GLN A 507 -34.69 14.62 24.36
C GLN A 507 -35.80 15.66 24.48
N LYS A 508 -37.02 15.34 24.04
CA LYS A 508 -38.16 16.26 24.11
C LYS A 508 -38.50 16.67 25.54
N ALA A 509 -38.38 15.74 26.50
CA ALA A 509 -38.61 16.02 27.92
C ALA A 509 -37.56 16.97 28.54
N HIS A 510 -36.36 17.07 27.94
CA HIS A 510 -35.22 17.81 28.49
C HIS A 510 -34.78 19.02 27.64
N SER A 511 -35.48 19.32 26.55
CA SER A 511 -35.17 20.43 25.64
C SER A 511 -36.16 21.61 25.78
N ALA A 512 -36.89 21.69 26.90
CA ALA A 512 -37.88 22.73 27.18
C ALA A 512 -37.27 23.92 27.91
#